data_AF-A0A6A6EYE4-F1
#
_entry.id   AF-A0A6A6EYE4-F1
#
_cell.length_a   1.000
_cell.length_b   1.000
_cell.length_c   1.000
_cell.angle_alpha   90.00
_cell.angle_beta   90.00
_cell.angle_gamma   90.00
#
_symmetry.space_group_name_H-M   'P 1'
#
loop_
_entity.id
_entity.type
_entity.pdbx_description
1 polymer ?
#
loop_
_entity_poly.entity_id
_entity_poly.type
_entity_poly.pdbx_seq_one_letter_code
_entity_poly.pdbx_strand_id
1 'polypeptide(L)'
;MSNLFILNETFTNGLSYNLLYLISVSSVLSGINFIGLSYLLVYVGAVSILFLFILMLINVRISELVTDNNNSVPLAAIIGIVFNLTLFNLLPNNFVAKGYLYDLDGVLAETSHITSIGNIIYTAYPL
;
A
#
# COMPACT_ATOMS: atom_id res chain seq x y z
N MET A 1 7.09 -28.48 -10.85
CA MET A 1 8.01 -28.14 -9.72
C MET A 1 8.37 -26.66 -9.67
N SER A 2 8.59 -25.99 -10.79
CA SER A 2 8.93 -24.55 -10.85
C SER A 2 7.87 -23.63 -10.23
N ASN A 3 6.58 -23.83 -10.51
CA ASN A 3 5.52 -22.94 -10.03
C ASN A 3 5.35 -22.95 -8.49
N LEU A 4 5.76 -24.04 -7.84
CA LEU A 4 5.72 -24.17 -6.39
C LEU A 4 6.83 -23.40 -5.69
N PHE A 5 8.02 -23.48 -6.30
CA PHE A 5 9.16 -22.69 -5.89
C PHE A 5 8.86 -21.21 -6.09
N ILE A 6 8.26 -20.82 -7.22
CA ILE A 6 7.88 -19.44 -7.52
C ILE A 6 6.85 -18.90 -6.52
N LEU A 7 5.81 -19.66 -6.13
CA LEU A 7 4.84 -19.18 -5.13
C LEU A 7 5.49 -18.99 -3.75
N ASN A 8 6.25 -19.98 -3.29
CA ASN A 8 7.00 -19.85 -2.04
C ASN A 8 7.99 -18.68 -2.11
N GLU A 9 8.69 -18.51 -3.23
CA GLU A 9 9.62 -17.40 -3.49
C GLU A 9 8.90 -16.06 -3.57
N THR A 10 7.69 -15.94 -4.13
CA THR A 10 6.95 -14.66 -4.15
C THR A 10 6.49 -14.24 -2.76
N PHE A 11 5.95 -15.16 -1.96
CA PHE A 11 5.50 -14.81 -0.62
C PHE A 11 6.65 -14.64 0.41
N THR A 12 7.78 -15.33 0.23
CA THR A 12 8.93 -15.24 1.15
C THR A 12 10.05 -14.32 0.66
N ASN A 13 10.31 -14.24 -0.65
CA ASN A 13 11.42 -13.51 -1.29
C ASN A 13 11.00 -12.46 -2.35
N GLY A 14 9.72 -12.33 -2.74
CA GLY A 14 9.42 -11.74 -4.05
C GLY A 14 8.16 -10.88 -4.13
N LEU A 15 8.38 -9.56 -4.18
CA LEU A 15 7.47 -8.54 -4.73
C LEU A 15 6.54 -7.85 -3.73
N SER A 16 5.98 -8.55 -2.73
CA SER A 16 5.06 -7.94 -1.76
C SER A 16 5.77 -6.96 -0.80
N TYR A 17 6.84 -7.38 -0.13
CA TYR A 17 7.58 -6.51 0.79
C TYR A 17 8.36 -5.41 0.06
N ASN A 18 8.83 -5.67 -1.17
CA ASN A 18 9.53 -4.67 -1.99
C ASN A 18 8.62 -3.50 -2.36
N LEU A 19 7.34 -3.77 -2.68
CA LEU A 19 6.36 -2.72 -2.99
C LEU A 19 6.10 -1.83 -1.77
N LEU A 20 5.89 -2.43 -0.59
CA LEU A 20 5.67 -1.69 0.66
C LEU A 20 6.89 -0.84 1.03
N TYR A 21 8.10 -1.35 0.79
CA TYR A 21 9.33 -0.60 0.98
C TYR A 21 9.46 0.59 0.03
N LEU A 22 9.11 0.43 -1.25
CA LEU A 22 9.12 1.54 -2.21
C LEU A 22 8.15 2.65 -1.82
N ILE A 23 6.94 2.30 -1.36
CA ILE A 23 5.92 3.26 -0.91
C ILE A 23 6.38 4.02 0.34
N SER A 24 7.00 3.34 1.31
CA SER A 24 7.51 3.99 2.52
C SER A 24 8.63 4.96 2.19
N VAL A 25 9.59 4.54 1.36
CA VAL A 25 10.70 5.38 0.90
C VAL A 25 10.17 6.59 0.13
N SER A 26 9.25 6.43 -0.84
CA SER A 26 8.69 7.57 -1.58
C SER A 26 7.96 8.56 -0.68
N SER A 27 7.30 8.09 0.38
CA SER A 27 6.59 8.94 1.35
C SER A 27 7.55 9.76 2.21
N VAL A 28 8.68 9.16 2.62
CA VAL A 28 9.75 9.87 3.33
C VAL A 28 10.41 10.91 2.41
N LEU A 29 10.67 10.57 1.13
CA LEU A 29 11.21 11.54 0.16
C LEU A 29 10.24 12.70 -0.11
N SER A 30 8.94 12.47 -0.01
CA SER A 30 7.90 13.50 -0.17
C SER A 30 7.74 14.39 1.07
N GLY A 31 8.55 14.20 2.12
CA GLY A 31 8.53 14.99 3.36
C GLY A 31 7.58 14.47 4.43
N ILE A 32 6.84 13.38 4.19
CA ILE A 32 5.84 12.84 5.12
C ILE A 32 6.45 11.71 5.94
N ASN A 33 7.41 12.07 6.80
CA ASN A 33 8.24 11.08 7.50
C ASN A 33 7.45 10.17 8.45
N PHE A 34 6.46 10.70 9.17
CA PHE A 34 5.70 9.92 10.14
C PHE A 34 4.89 8.79 9.48
N ILE A 35 4.19 9.08 8.37
CA ILE A 35 3.41 8.07 7.64
C ILE A 35 4.35 7.04 7.00
N GLY A 36 5.45 7.48 6.39
CA GLY A 36 6.43 6.56 5.79
C GLY A 36 7.01 5.57 6.81
N LEU A 37 7.41 6.06 7.98
CA LEU A 37 7.93 5.22 9.07
C LEU A 37 6.85 4.32 9.68
N SER A 38 5.62 4.82 9.85
CA SER A 38 4.48 4.01 10.32
C SER A 38 4.19 2.85 9.36
N TYR A 39 4.30 3.08 8.05
CA TYR A 39 4.10 2.05 7.03
C TYR A 39 5.12 0.92 7.17
N LEU A 40 6.39 1.26 7.45
CA LEU A 40 7.43 0.27 7.71
C LEU A 40 7.14 -0.51 8.99
N LEU A 41 6.79 0.16 10.09
CA LEU A 41 6.53 -0.51 11.37
C LEU A 41 5.30 -1.43 11.32
N VAL A 42 4.17 -0.94 10.80
CA VAL A 42 2.90 -1.68 10.87
C VAL A 42 2.80 -2.68 9.74
N TYR A 43 3.01 -2.29 8.49
CA TYR A 43 2.83 -3.20 7.36
C TYR A 43 4.00 -4.15 7.21
N VAL A 44 5.21 -3.63 7.02
CA VAL A 44 6.41 -4.47 6.83
C VAL A 44 6.80 -5.16 8.14
N GLY A 45 6.68 -4.48 9.28
CA GLY A 45 7.08 -5.02 10.58
C GLY A 45 6.07 -6.00 11.19
N ALA A 46 4.79 -5.62 11.30
CA ALA A 46 3.80 -6.42 12.03
C ALA A 46 2.91 -7.29 11.14
N VAL A 47 2.33 -6.74 10.05
CA VAL A 47 1.41 -7.50 9.20
C VAL A 47 2.16 -8.58 8.41
N SER A 48 3.32 -8.26 7.83
CA SER A 48 4.12 -9.23 7.07
C SER A 48 4.68 -10.35 7.96
N ILE A 49 5.16 -10.05 9.18
CA ILE A 49 5.66 -11.12 10.07
C ILE A 49 4.52 -12.04 10.52
N LEU A 50 3.33 -11.50 10.81
CA LEU A 50 2.15 -12.29 11.15
C LEU A 50 1.75 -13.21 9.99
N PHE A 51 1.78 -12.70 8.77
CA PHE A 51 1.52 -13.50 7.59
C PHE A 51 2.56 -14.61 7.37
N LEU A 52 3.85 -14.35 7.62
CA LEU A 52 4.90 -15.38 7.57
C LEU A 52 4.69 -16.48 8.62
N PHE A 53 4.30 -16.12 9.84
CA PHE A 53 3.96 -17.11 10.86
C PHE A 53 2.79 -18.00 10.42
N ILE A 54 1.74 -17.41 9.84
CA ILE A 54 0.59 -18.16 9.33
C ILE A 54 1.03 -19.13 8.22
N LEU A 55 1.85 -18.67 7.27
CA LEU A 55 2.34 -19.51 6.19
C LEU A 55 3.20 -20.68 6.69
N MET A 56 4.05 -20.47 7.69
CA MET A 56 4.85 -21.55 8.27
C MET A 56 4.00 -22.59 9.01
N LEU A 57 2.90 -22.17 9.63
CA LEU A 57 2.01 -23.06 10.38
C LEU A 57 1.08 -23.87 9.47
N ILE A 58 0.71 -23.34 8.30
CA ILE A 58 -0.16 -24.05 7.38
C ILE A 58 0.66 -25.06 6.57
N ASN A 59 0.41 -26.35 6.80
CA ASN A 59 0.94 -27.43 5.96
C ASN A 59 0.09 -27.61 4.70
N VAL A 60 0.29 -26.76 3.69
CA VAL A 60 -0.45 -26.83 2.41
C VAL A 60 0.18 -27.91 1.51
N ARG A 61 -0.63 -28.87 1.04
CA ARG A 61 -0.25 -29.77 -0.06
C ARG A 61 -0.71 -29.15 -1.38
N ILE A 62 0.23 -28.54 -2.11
CA ILE A 62 -0.06 -27.72 -3.29
C ILE A 62 -0.28 -28.56 -4.57
N SER A 63 -0.29 -29.89 -4.48
CA SER A 63 -0.45 -30.78 -5.64
C SER A 63 -1.84 -30.71 -6.30
N GLU A 64 -2.87 -30.18 -5.62
CA GLU A 64 -4.24 -30.03 -6.15
C GLU A 64 -4.70 -28.56 -6.23
N LEU A 65 -3.93 -27.60 -5.69
CA LEU A 65 -4.30 -26.18 -5.63
C LEU A 65 -3.90 -25.37 -6.87
N VAL A 66 -3.16 -25.98 -7.79
CA VAL A 66 -2.80 -25.38 -9.07
C VAL A 66 -3.54 -26.15 -10.15
N THR A 67 -4.77 -25.73 -10.44
CA THR A 67 -5.36 -26.03 -11.75
C THR A 67 -4.51 -25.27 -12.77
N ASP A 68 -4.05 -25.94 -13.82
CA ASP A 68 -3.32 -25.35 -14.96
C ASP A 68 -4.22 -24.40 -15.79
N ASN A 69 -4.88 -23.45 -15.14
CA ASN A 69 -5.79 -22.50 -15.75
C ASN A 69 -5.01 -21.28 -16.27
N ASN A 70 -4.06 -21.52 -17.18
CA ASN A 70 -3.29 -20.44 -17.82
C ASN A 70 -4.20 -19.46 -18.60
N ASN A 71 -5.43 -19.89 -18.93
CA ASN A 71 -6.39 -19.08 -19.66
C ASN A 71 -6.98 -17.91 -18.84
N SER A 72 -6.87 -17.93 -17.50
CA SER A 72 -7.36 -16.83 -16.66
C SER A 72 -6.41 -15.64 -16.59
N VAL A 73 -5.12 -15.82 -16.92
CA VAL A 73 -4.11 -14.74 -16.89
C VAL A 73 -4.41 -13.63 -17.91
N PRO A 74 -4.63 -13.90 -19.21
CA PRO A 74 -4.95 -12.85 -20.17
C PRO A 74 -6.28 -12.15 -19.84
N LEU A 75 -7.27 -12.89 -19.31
CA LEU A 75 -8.53 -12.29 -18.89
C LEU A 75 -8.36 -11.35 -17.69
N ALA A 76 -7.56 -11.75 -16.68
CA ALA A 76 -7.23 -10.90 -15.54
C ALA A 76 -6.48 -9.63 -15.97
N ALA A 77 -5.59 -9.72 -16.96
CA ALA A 77 -4.90 -8.57 -17.52
C ALA A 77 -5.88 -7.59 -18.20
N ILE A 78 -6.82 -8.08 -19.00
CA ILE A 78 -7.85 -7.24 -19.65
C ILE A 78 -8.69 -6.53 -18.60
N ILE A 79 -9.15 -7.25 -17.58
CA ILE A 79 -9.95 -6.68 -16.48
C ILE A 79 -9.15 -5.61 -15.72
N GLY A 80 -7.87 -5.89 -15.42
CA GLY A 80 -6.99 -4.93 -14.74
C GLY A 80 -6.77 -3.65 -15.55
N ILE A 81 -6.58 -3.75 -16.87
CA ILE A 81 -6.42 -2.59 -17.76
C ILE A 81 -7.70 -1.76 -17.81
N VAL A 82 -8.85 -2.41 -18.04
CA VAL A 82 -10.14 -1.72 -18.09
C VAL A 82 -10.43 -1.02 -16.77
N PHE A 83 -10.18 -1.69 -15.64
CA PHE A 83 -10.34 -1.11 -14.30
C PHE A 83 -9.43 0.12 -14.12
N ASN A 84 -8.16 0.03 -14.51
CA ASN A 84 -7.23 1.14 -14.41
C ASN A 84 -7.68 2.36 -15.25
N LEU A 85 -8.16 2.12 -16.48
CA LEU A 85 -8.72 3.17 -17.34
C LEU A 85 -9.95 3.81 -16.70
N THR A 86 -10.86 3.01 -16.14
CA THR A 86 -12.03 3.56 -15.45
C THR A 86 -11.66 4.39 -14.23
N LEU A 87 -10.65 3.98 -13.46
CA LEU A 87 -10.13 4.78 -12.35
C LEU A 87 -9.55 6.10 -12.85
N PHE A 88 -8.74 6.07 -13.91
CA PHE A 88 -8.15 7.29 -14.48
C PHE A 88 -9.22 8.31 -14.89
N ASN A 89 -10.32 7.85 -15.50
CA ASN A 89 -11.44 8.70 -15.90
C ASN A 89 -12.24 9.26 -14.71
N LEU A 90 -12.19 8.65 -13.53
CA LEU A 90 -12.85 9.13 -12.32
C LEU A 90 -12.04 10.22 -11.60
N LEU A 91 -10.75 10.39 -11.92
CA LEU A 91 -9.97 11.46 -11.30
C LEU A 91 -10.52 12.83 -11.75
N PRO A 92 -10.76 13.76 -10.81
CA PRO A 92 -11.18 15.11 -11.18
C PRO A 92 -10.08 15.80 -12.00
N ASN A 93 -10.34 16.10 -13.27
CA ASN A 93 -9.40 16.84 -14.13
C ASN A 93 -9.29 18.34 -13.77
N ASN A 94 -10.06 18.80 -12.77
CA ASN A 94 -10.30 20.22 -12.53
C ASN A 94 -9.45 20.81 -11.37
N PHE A 95 -8.45 20.09 -10.84
CA PHE A 95 -7.61 20.60 -9.75
C PHE A 95 -6.82 21.87 -10.13
N VAL A 96 -6.54 22.07 -11.43
CA VAL A 96 -5.75 23.23 -11.90
C VAL A 96 -6.56 24.54 -11.91
N ALA A 97 -7.90 24.49 -12.01
CA ALA A 97 -8.73 25.67 -12.25
C ALA A 97 -9.34 26.29 -10.97
N LYS A 98 -9.31 25.59 -9.85
CA LYS A 98 -9.78 26.13 -8.57
C LYS A 98 -8.58 26.30 -7.67
N GLY A 99 -7.95 27.47 -7.79
CA GLY A 99 -7.02 27.97 -6.78
C GLY A 99 -7.76 28.08 -5.45
N TYR A 100 -7.83 26.97 -4.74
CA TYR A 100 -8.03 26.99 -3.30
C TYR A 100 -6.78 27.66 -2.76
N LEU A 101 -6.79 28.99 -2.69
CA LEU A 101 -5.93 29.71 -1.78
C LEU A 101 -6.33 29.19 -0.41
N TYR A 102 -5.61 28.18 0.06
CA TYR A 102 -5.63 27.74 1.45
C TYR A 102 -5.38 29.01 2.24
N ASP A 103 -6.36 29.43 3.01
CA ASP A 103 -6.27 30.58 3.89
C ASP A 103 -5.05 30.37 4.80
N LEU A 104 -3.96 31.04 4.47
CA LEU A 104 -2.63 30.90 5.04
C LEU A 104 -2.48 31.79 6.28
N ASP A 105 -3.58 32.01 7.02
CA ASP A 105 -3.60 32.70 8.31
C ASP A 105 -3.31 31.76 9.50
N GLY A 106 -2.86 30.54 9.21
CA GLY A 106 -2.33 29.63 10.23
C GLY A 106 -0.97 30.10 10.71
N VAL A 107 -0.92 30.65 11.94
CA VAL A 107 0.29 30.87 12.73
C VAL A 107 1.31 29.78 12.43
N LEU A 108 2.47 30.16 11.90
CA LEU A 108 3.62 29.30 11.63
C LEU A 108 4.24 28.84 12.96
N ALA A 109 3.50 28.02 13.71
CA ALA A 109 4.11 27.20 14.72
C ALA A 109 4.87 26.10 13.98
N GLU A 110 6.18 25.99 14.22
CA GLU A 110 7.01 24.87 13.76
C GLU A 110 6.58 23.57 14.46
N THR A 111 5.36 23.12 14.19
CA THR A 111 4.84 21.88 14.73
C THR A 111 5.33 20.74 13.85
N SER A 112 5.96 19.73 14.46
CA SER A 112 6.32 18.51 13.76
C SER A 112 5.07 17.82 13.19
N HIS A 113 5.23 17.06 12.11
CA HIS A 113 4.11 16.34 11.48
C HIS A 113 3.31 15.51 12.50
N ILE A 114 3.99 14.91 13.48
CA ILE A 114 3.38 14.08 14.51
C ILE A 114 2.46 14.90 15.42
N THR A 115 2.87 16.09 15.85
CA THR A 115 2.06 16.92 16.75
C THR A 115 0.86 17.51 16.04
N SER A 116 1.02 17.93 14.77
CA SER A 116 -0.10 18.43 13.96
C SER A 116 -1.16 17.34 13.71
N ILE A 117 -0.73 16.15 13.28
CA ILE A 117 -1.63 15.01 13.04
C ILE A 117 -2.30 14.56 14.34
N GLY A 118 -1.53 14.46 15.42
CA GLY A 118 -2.05 14.11 16.74
C GLY A 118 -3.12 15.11 17.20
N ASN A 119 -2.87 16.41 17.07
CA ASN A 119 -3.83 17.43 17.45
C ASN A 119 -5.15 17.26 16.69
N ILE A 120 -5.11 17.03 15.37
CA ILE A 120 -6.33 16.82 14.57
C ILE A 120 -7.07 15.55 15.00
N ILE A 121 -6.37 14.43 15.14
CA ILE A 121 -7.00 13.14 15.50
C ILE A 121 -7.66 13.24 16.89
N TYR A 122 -6.98 13.84 17.87
CA TYR A 122 -7.49 13.89 19.25
C TYR A 122 -8.47 15.04 19.52
N THR A 123 -8.56 16.07 18.65
CA THR A 123 -9.43 17.24 18.89
C THR A 123 -10.55 17.41 17.86
N ALA A 124 -10.30 17.12 16.58
CA ALA A 124 -11.29 17.26 15.51
C ALA A 124 -12.08 15.97 15.26
N TYR A 125 -11.46 14.81 15.55
CA TYR A 125 -12.11 13.50 15.47
C TYR A 125 -12.08 12.72 16.81
N PRO A 126 -12.43 13.35 17.95
CA PRO A 126 -12.66 12.59 19.17
C PRO A 126 -13.91 11.73 18.95
N LEU A 127 -13.77 10.42 19.16
CA LEU A 127 -14.87 9.46 19.12
C LEU A 127 -16.00 9.85 20.09
#